data_AF-B0N4V3-F1
#
_entry.id   AF-B0N4V3-F1
#
_cell.length_a   1.000
_cell.length_b   1.000
_cell.length_c   1.000
_cell.angle_alpha   90.00
_cell.angle_beta   90.00
_cell.angle_gamma   90.00
#
_symmetry.space_group_name_H-M   'P 1'
#
loop_
_entity.id
_entity.type
_entity.pdbx_description
1 polymer ?
#
loop_
_entity_poly.entity_id
_entity_poly.type
_entity_poly.pdbx_seq_one_letter_code
_entity_poly.pdbx_strand_id
1 'polypeptide(L)'
;MKNKIKLIRCISVVTCMCLLQTNVYAQSINQEEKTYELLEQQIESEHIDIIAELDKLTNEYQEILVIETQNKNLTEINKIKDLISGLEKIKKEYMAFIQNTTRANQPNTAVAAVIGYFSNKNYKLASELLIHATVNTNKNSTYSPTNGSRVKSHSVFVKIANGSKTNGSDIFTNTGGTASKDCYYALHSFNYSKPTSSSKLVNISDYYDYASGDYNGMEGIAVNAMYLAQQSGAIVPYNVLISQRL
;
A
#
# COMPACT_ATOMS: atom_id res chain seq x y z
N MET A 1 -28.32 52.04 14.80
CA MET A 1 -28.26 50.74 15.55
C MET A 1 -28.39 49.49 14.67
N LYS A 2 -29.24 49.46 13.62
CA LYS A 2 -29.46 48.26 12.78
C LYS A 2 -28.20 47.68 12.08
N ASN A 3 -27.22 48.52 11.69
CA ASN A 3 -26.00 48.04 11.00
C ASN A 3 -24.94 47.44 11.94
N LYS A 4 -24.89 47.84 13.23
CA LYS A 4 -23.96 47.27 14.21
C LYS A 4 -24.34 45.83 14.61
N ILE A 5 -25.64 45.51 14.62
CA ILE A 5 -26.15 44.16 14.96
C ILE A 5 -25.85 43.14 13.84
N LYS A 6 -25.85 43.56 12.57
CA LYS A 6 -25.46 42.69 11.43
C LYS A 6 -23.96 42.37 11.44
N LEU A 7 -23.11 43.34 11.78
CA LEU A 7 -21.66 43.15 11.83
C LEU A 7 -21.24 42.18 12.95
N ILE A 8 -21.87 42.26 14.12
CA ILE A 8 -21.61 41.36 15.26
C ILE A 8 -22.03 39.91 14.94
N ARG A 9 -23.15 39.71 14.22
CA ARG A 9 -23.58 38.37 13.77
C ARG A 9 -22.67 37.76 12.71
N CYS A 10 -22.08 38.55 11.83
CA CYS A 10 -21.08 38.03 10.86
C CYS A 10 -19.77 37.65 11.56
N ILE A 11 -19.30 38.42 12.54
CA ILE A 11 -18.06 38.12 13.28
C ILE A 11 -18.22 36.85 14.14
N SER A 12 -19.39 36.63 14.77
CA SER A 12 -19.65 35.41 15.57
C SER A 12 -19.75 34.13 14.72
N VAL A 13 -20.24 34.23 13.48
CA VAL A 13 -20.33 33.07 12.56
C VAL A 13 -18.95 32.74 11.98
N VAL A 14 -18.16 33.75 11.62
CA VAL A 14 -16.79 33.56 11.11
C VAL A 14 -15.87 33.00 12.21
N THR A 15 -15.95 33.49 13.45
CA THR A 15 -15.17 32.92 14.57
C THR A 15 -15.61 31.51 14.94
N CYS A 16 -16.90 31.18 14.88
CA CYS A 16 -17.37 29.81 15.12
C CYS A 16 -16.91 28.84 14.00
N MET A 17 -16.91 29.26 12.74
CA MET A 17 -16.35 28.46 11.63
C MET A 17 -14.84 28.28 11.76
N CYS A 18 -14.08 29.32 12.14
CA CYS A 18 -12.64 29.20 12.37
C CYS A 18 -12.32 28.27 13.55
N LEU A 19 -13.07 28.36 14.66
CA LEU A 19 -12.90 27.48 15.83
C LEU A 19 -13.26 26.01 15.53
N LEU A 20 -14.27 25.77 14.67
CA LEU A 20 -14.62 24.43 14.22
C LEU A 20 -13.52 23.86 13.30
N GLN A 21 -13.00 24.67 12.38
CA GLN A 21 -11.90 24.26 11.49
C GLN A 21 -10.61 23.96 12.26
N THR A 22 -10.27 24.75 13.30
CA THR A 22 -9.08 24.48 14.11
C THR A 22 -9.21 23.23 14.97
N ASN A 23 -10.40 22.93 15.49
CA ASN A 23 -10.63 21.71 16.28
C ASN A 23 -10.57 20.44 15.42
N VAL A 24 -11.16 20.48 14.21
CA VAL A 24 -11.09 19.35 13.26
C VAL A 24 -9.64 19.12 12.82
N TYR A 25 -8.89 20.19 12.55
CA TYR A 25 -7.48 20.10 12.15
C TYR A 25 -6.56 19.58 13.26
N ALA A 26 -6.78 20.02 14.51
CA ALA A 26 -6.03 19.49 15.66
C ALA A 26 -6.34 18.01 15.93
N GLN A 27 -7.61 17.60 15.76
CA GLN A 27 -7.99 16.20 15.90
C GLN A 27 -7.39 15.31 14.80
N SER A 28 -7.26 15.81 13.56
CA SER A 28 -6.61 15.07 12.48
C SER A 28 -5.09 14.94 12.68
N ILE A 29 -4.41 15.98 13.17
CA ILE A 29 -2.97 15.93 13.49
C ILE A 29 -2.69 14.87 14.57
N ASN A 30 -3.50 14.85 15.63
CA ASN A 30 -3.35 13.87 16.71
C ASN A 30 -3.52 12.41 16.25
N GLN A 31 -4.33 12.18 15.20
CA GLN A 31 -4.55 10.83 14.66
C GLN A 31 -3.41 10.39 13.73
N GLU A 32 -2.84 11.33 12.96
CA GLU A 32 -1.68 11.11 12.10
C GLU A 32 -0.42 10.79 12.94
N GLU A 33 -0.09 11.63 13.93
CA GLU A 33 1.05 11.39 14.83
C GLU A 33 0.97 10.04 15.53
N LYS A 34 -0.22 9.70 16.06
CA LYS A 34 -0.46 8.41 16.71
C LYS A 34 -0.27 7.23 15.75
N THR A 35 -0.63 7.36 14.48
CA THR A 35 -0.46 6.30 13.49
C THR A 35 1.01 6.00 13.23
N TYR A 36 1.83 7.05 13.09
CA TYR A 36 3.28 6.88 12.89
C TYR A 36 3.98 6.35 14.14
N GLU A 37 3.60 6.82 15.33
CA GLU A 37 4.15 6.28 16.60
C GLU A 37 3.89 4.79 16.77
N LEU A 38 2.67 4.32 16.46
CA LEU A 38 2.33 2.90 16.55
C LEU A 38 3.09 2.05 15.52
N LEU A 39 3.36 2.61 14.33
CA LEU A 39 4.17 1.95 13.31
C LEU A 39 5.63 1.82 13.77
N GLU A 40 6.21 2.90 14.31
CA GLU A 40 7.56 2.89 14.87
C GLU A 40 7.69 1.88 16.02
N GLN A 41 6.73 1.85 16.95
CA GLN A 41 6.70 0.87 18.05
C GLN A 41 6.66 -0.58 17.54
N GLN A 42 5.88 -0.86 16.49
CA GLN A 42 5.84 -2.20 15.91
C GLN A 42 7.20 -2.58 15.32
N ILE A 43 7.80 -1.70 14.53
CA ILE A 43 9.12 -1.89 13.91
C ILE A 43 10.19 -2.15 14.97
N GLU A 44 10.21 -1.35 16.04
CA GLU A 44 11.14 -1.51 17.17
C GLU A 44 10.91 -2.84 17.90
N SER A 45 9.66 -3.19 18.22
CA SER A 45 9.34 -4.42 18.94
C SER A 45 9.77 -5.68 18.19
N GLU A 46 9.68 -5.66 16.87
CA GLU A 46 10.09 -6.75 15.99
C GLU A 46 11.56 -6.68 15.56
N HIS A 47 12.29 -5.65 16.02
CA HIS A 47 13.71 -5.42 15.68
C HIS A 47 13.95 -5.37 14.16
N ILE A 48 13.03 -4.72 13.43
CA ILE A 48 13.10 -4.63 11.97
C ILE A 48 14.07 -3.52 11.57
N ASP A 49 15.17 -3.88 10.93
CA ASP A 49 16.05 -2.93 10.26
C ASP A 49 15.48 -2.58 8.88
N ILE A 50 14.78 -1.45 8.81
CA ILE A 50 14.13 -0.98 7.58
C ILE A 50 15.15 -0.82 6.44
N ILE A 51 16.35 -0.32 6.70
CA ILE A 51 17.35 -0.13 5.64
C ILE A 51 17.82 -1.47 5.11
N ALA A 52 18.11 -2.43 6.00
CA ALA A 52 18.51 -3.77 5.59
C ALA A 52 17.41 -4.50 4.80
N GLU A 53 16.14 -4.33 5.18
CA GLU A 53 15.01 -4.94 4.46
C GLU A 53 14.77 -4.29 3.08
N LEU A 54 14.94 -2.97 2.93
CA LEU A 54 14.90 -2.31 1.62
C LEU A 54 16.06 -2.75 0.72
N ASP A 55 17.26 -2.93 1.28
CA ASP A 55 18.43 -3.43 0.55
C ASP A 55 18.25 -4.89 0.11
N LYS A 56 17.67 -5.73 0.98
CA LYS A 56 17.29 -7.10 0.64
C LYS A 56 16.35 -7.15 -0.55
N LEU A 57 15.26 -6.36 -0.56
CA LEU A 57 14.35 -6.29 -1.71
C LEU A 57 15.05 -5.78 -2.97
N THR A 58 15.93 -4.78 -2.83
CA THR A 58 16.70 -4.23 -3.96
C THR A 58 17.57 -5.31 -4.60
N ASN A 59 18.28 -6.10 -3.78
CA ASN A 59 19.11 -7.21 -4.25
C ASN A 59 18.25 -8.30 -4.93
N GLU A 60 17.11 -8.68 -4.34
CA GLU A 60 16.20 -9.65 -4.96
C GLU A 60 15.74 -9.18 -6.35
N TYR A 61 15.36 -7.92 -6.50
CA TYR A 61 14.96 -7.38 -7.80
C TYR A 61 16.14 -7.22 -8.78
N GLN A 62 17.35 -6.95 -8.31
CA GLN A 62 18.55 -6.95 -9.15
C GLN A 62 18.84 -8.35 -9.72
N GLU A 63 18.67 -9.41 -8.93
CA GLU A 63 18.79 -10.79 -9.42
C GLU A 63 17.74 -11.11 -10.49
N ILE A 64 16.49 -10.72 -10.28
CA ILE A 64 15.42 -10.87 -11.28
C ILE A 64 15.75 -10.08 -12.55
N LEU A 65 16.27 -8.85 -12.42
CA LEU A 65 16.65 -8.02 -13.57
C LEU A 65 17.71 -8.70 -14.44
N VAL A 66 18.69 -9.37 -13.82
CA VAL A 66 19.72 -10.15 -14.56
C VAL A 66 19.07 -11.28 -15.35
N ILE A 67 18.18 -12.05 -14.72
CA ILE A 67 17.47 -13.17 -15.36
C ILE A 67 16.61 -12.67 -16.54
N GLU A 68 15.80 -11.64 -16.32
CA GLU A 68 14.90 -11.12 -17.35
C GLU A 68 15.65 -10.47 -18.51
N THR A 69 16.82 -9.87 -18.23
CA THR A 69 17.75 -9.37 -19.27
C THR A 69 18.27 -10.50 -20.16
N GLN A 70 18.65 -11.64 -19.57
CA GLN A 70 19.05 -12.82 -20.33
C GLN A 70 17.88 -13.38 -21.16
N ASN A 71 16.67 -13.37 -20.60
CA ASN A 71 15.44 -13.80 -21.26
C ASN A 71 14.92 -12.78 -22.30
N LYS A 72 15.51 -11.59 -22.40
CA LYS A 72 15.10 -10.48 -23.28
C LYS A 72 13.64 -10.06 -23.07
N ASN A 73 13.12 -10.20 -21.85
CA ASN A 73 11.75 -9.85 -21.50
C ASN A 73 11.64 -8.36 -21.17
N LEU A 74 11.60 -7.50 -22.20
CA LEU A 74 11.63 -6.04 -22.05
C LEU A 74 10.53 -5.50 -21.12
N THR A 75 9.34 -6.09 -21.13
CA THR A 75 8.23 -5.68 -20.26
C THR A 75 8.58 -5.88 -18.79
N GLU A 76 9.11 -7.07 -18.45
CA GLU A 76 9.49 -7.38 -17.07
C GLU A 76 10.72 -6.57 -16.66
N ILE A 77 11.71 -6.42 -17.54
CA ILE A 77 12.91 -5.59 -17.30
C ILE A 77 12.52 -4.17 -16.86
N ASN A 78 11.58 -3.52 -17.58
CA ASN A 78 11.17 -2.16 -17.24
C ASN A 78 10.45 -2.10 -15.89
N LYS A 79 9.55 -3.05 -15.64
CA LYS A 79 8.87 -3.18 -14.34
C LYS A 79 9.87 -3.30 -13.18
N ILE A 80 10.84 -4.19 -13.31
CA ILE A 80 11.83 -4.43 -12.26
C ILE A 80 12.71 -3.18 -12.04
N LYS A 81 13.06 -2.46 -13.10
CA LYS A 81 13.76 -1.16 -12.97
C LYS A 81 12.94 -0.13 -12.22
N ASP A 82 11.64 -0.05 -12.49
CA ASP A 82 10.74 0.87 -11.77
C ASP A 82 10.67 0.51 -10.28
N LEU A 83 10.59 -0.78 -9.94
CA LEU A 83 10.61 -1.25 -8.55
C LEU A 83 11.93 -0.92 -7.84
N ILE A 84 13.07 -1.15 -8.49
CA ILE A 84 14.39 -0.78 -7.94
C ILE A 84 14.47 0.74 -7.72
N SER A 85 14.02 1.54 -8.68
CA SER A 85 14.00 2.99 -8.56
C SER A 85 13.10 3.47 -7.41
N GLY A 86 11.95 2.84 -7.21
CA GLY A 86 11.07 3.11 -6.07
C GLY A 86 11.74 2.82 -4.74
N LEU A 87 12.42 1.68 -4.61
CA LEU A 87 13.18 1.31 -3.42
C LEU A 87 14.32 2.29 -3.14
N GLU A 88 15.10 2.68 -4.14
CA GLU A 88 16.19 3.65 -4.00
C GLU A 88 15.68 5.02 -3.54
N LYS A 89 14.57 5.50 -4.12
CA LYS A 89 13.91 6.75 -3.73
C LYS A 89 13.49 6.70 -2.26
N ILE A 90 12.71 5.69 -1.87
CA ILE A 90 12.16 5.56 -0.52
C ILE A 90 13.28 5.40 0.51
N LYS A 91 14.30 4.58 0.20
CA LYS A 91 15.47 4.40 1.07
C LYS A 91 16.18 5.73 1.31
N LYS A 92 16.42 6.51 0.26
CA LYS A 92 17.08 7.83 0.37
C LYS A 92 16.26 8.78 1.25
N GLU A 93 14.95 8.82 1.07
CA GLU A 93 14.05 9.67 1.85
C GLU A 93 14.00 9.24 3.33
N TYR A 94 13.95 7.93 3.58
CA TYR A 94 14.01 7.38 4.93
C TYR A 94 15.37 7.66 5.61
N MET A 95 16.48 7.52 4.89
CA MET A 95 17.81 7.87 5.40
C MET A 95 17.95 9.36 5.74
N ALA A 96 17.34 10.25 4.94
CA ALA A 96 17.33 11.67 5.24
C ALA A 96 16.50 11.98 6.49
N PHE A 97 15.38 11.27 6.69
CA PHE A 97 14.56 11.38 7.89
C PHE A 97 15.31 11.00 9.17
N ILE A 98 15.97 9.84 9.20
CA ILE A 98 16.72 9.39 10.40
C ILE A 98 17.90 10.32 10.74
N GLN A 99 18.42 11.08 9.77
CA GLN A 99 19.54 12.01 9.95
C GLN A 99 19.11 13.42 10.40
N ASN A 100 17.83 13.80 10.22
CA ASN A 100 17.34 15.15 10.51
C ASN A 100 16.52 15.20 11.81
N THR A 101 16.84 16.13 12.70
CA THR A 101 16.19 16.27 14.02
C THR A 101 14.89 17.07 14.00
N THR A 102 14.55 17.76 12.90
CA THR A 102 13.27 18.48 12.75
C THR A 102 12.19 17.54 12.20
N ARG A 103 11.51 16.85 13.11
CA ARG A 103 10.45 15.85 12.89
C ARG A 103 9.15 16.47 12.34
N ALA A 104 9.10 16.81 11.05
CA ALA A 104 7.83 16.86 10.33
C ALA A 104 7.73 15.56 9.53
N ASN A 105 6.93 14.61 9.99
CA ASN A 105 6.96 13.26 9.42
C ASN A 105 6.25 13.19 8.07
N GLN A 106 6.92 12.47 7.19
CA GLN A 106 6.79 12.54 5.75
C GLN A 106 6.20 11.23 5.29
N PRO A 107 5.05 11.20 4.62
CA PRO A 107 4.37 9.93 4.35
C PRO A 107 5.22 8.87 3.61
N ASN A 108 6.30 9.27 2.94
CA ASN A 108 7.33 8.37 2.39
C ASN A 108 8.06 7.52 3.45
N THR A 109 8.26 8.02 4.67
CA THR A 109 8.91 7.29 5.79
C THR A 109 8.03 6.14 6.30
N ALA A 110 6.73 6.40 6.43
CA ALA A 110 5.76 5.38 6.81
C ALA A 110 5.63 4.32 5.71
N VAL A 111 5.67 4.74 4.44
CA VAL A 111 5.75 3.81 3.29
C VAL A 111 7.01 2.93 3.38
N ALA A 112 8.17 3.50 3.69
CA ALA A 112 9.41 2.75 3.89
C ALA A 112 9.26 1.69 4.99
N ALA A 113 8.70 2.07 6.14
CA ALA A 113 8.49 1.18 7.28
C ALA A 113 7.51 0.04 6.95
N VAL A 114 6.41 0.32 6.25
CA VAL A 114 5.45 -0.72 5.83
C VAL A 114 6.08 -1.67 4.81
N ILE A 115 6.86 -1.17 3.85
CA ILE A 115 7.61 -2.02 2.90
C ILE A 115 8.63 -2.90 3.65
N GLY A 116 9.37 -2.31 4.59
CA GLY A 116 10.34 -3.03 5.42
C GLY A 116 9.69 -4.14 6.24
N TYR A 117 8.53 -3.86 6.84
CA TYR A 117 7.72 -4.87 7.53
C TYR A 117 7.28 -6.01 6.60
N PHE A 118 6.76 -5.69 5.42
CA PHE A 118 6.36 -6.71 4.44
C PHE A 118 7.55 -7.57 3.98
N SER A 119 8.72 -6.97 3.76
CA SER A 119 9.95 -7.71 3.43
C SER A 119 10.39 -8.65 4.56
N ASN A 120 10.37 -8.17 5.82
CA ASN A 120 10.69 -8.99 6.99
C ASN A 120 9.75 -10.21 7.10
N LYS A 121 8.46 -10.02 6.78
CA LYS A 121 7.47 -11.11 6.76
C LYS A 121 7.49 -11.98 5.50
N ASN A 122 8.33 -11.66 4.51
CA ASN A 122 8.39 -12.31 3.19
C ASN A 122 7.06 -12.19 2.40
N TYR A 123 6.37 -11.06 2.55
CA TYR A 123 5.16 -10.68 1.82
C TYR A 123 5.55 -9.94 0.53
N LYS A 124 6.05 -10.70 -0.45
CA LYS A 124 6.62 -10.15 -1.68
C LYS A 124 5.57 -9.51 -2.58
N LEU A 125 4.35 -10.04 -2.62
CA LEU A 125 3.28 -9.43 -3.42
C LEU A 125 2.86 -8.09 -2.79
N ALA A 126 2.66 -8.06 -1.47
CA ALA A 126 2.29 -6.84 -0.76
C ALA A 126 3.37 -5.75 -0.88
N SER A 127 4.64 -6.10 -0.71
CA SER A 127 5.75 -5.14 -0.87
C SER A 127 5.86 -4.64 -2.31
N GLU A 128 5.76 -5.52 -3.31
CA GLU A 128 5.83 -5.12 -4.73
C GLU A 128 4.76 -4.09 -5.10
N LEU A 129 3.51 -4.35 -4.72
CA LEU A 129 2.40 -3.44 -5.03
C LEU A 129 2.63 -2.07 -4.38
N LEU A 130 3.04 -2.05 -3.11
CA LEU A 130 3.30 -0.78 -2.43
C LEU A 130 4.50 -0.02 -3.03
N ILE A 131 5.57 -0.72 -3.42
CA ILE A 131 6.72 -0.11 -4.12
C ILE A 131 6.25 0.51 -5.44
N HIS A 132 5.47 -0.22 -6.24
CA HIS A 132 4.95 0.31 -7.51
C HIS A 132 4.11 1.58 -7.29
N ALA A 133 3.29 1.61 -6.24
CA ALA A 133 2.49 2.79 -5.90
C ALA A 133 3.34 4.07 -5.71
N THR A 134 4.61 3.94 -5.28
CA THR A 134 5.52 5.07 -5.01
C THR A 134 6.13 5.71 -6.25
N VAL A 135 6.14 4.98 -7.37
CA VAL A 135 6.67 5.39 -8.68
C VAL A 135 5.56 5.57 -9.72
N ASN A 136 4.37 5.05 -9.44
CA ASN A 136 3.20 5.28 -10.28
C ASN A 136 2.81 6.76 -10.26
N THR A 137 2.40 7.27 -11.42
CA THR A 137 1.96 8.65 -11.61
C THR A 137 0.57 8.75 -12.23
N ASN A 138 -0.04 7.62 -12.59
CA ASN A 138 -1.30 7.57 -13.30
C ASN A 138 -2.31 6.69 -12.57
N LYS A 139 -3.41 7.28 -12.12
CA LYS A 139 -4.48 6.57 -11.41
C LYS A 139 -5.23 5.54 -12.26
N ASN A 140 -5.12 5.64 -13.58
CA ASN A 140 -5.77 4.76 -14.54
C ASN A 140 -4.81 3.71 -15.12
N SER A 141 -3.56 3.66 -14.65
CA SER A 141 -2.63 2.62 -15.07
C SER A 141 -3.12 1.25 -14.60
N THR A 142 -2.69 0.20 -15.30
CA THR A 142 -2.89 -1.18 -14.88
C THR A 142 -1.52 -1.82 -14.67
N TYR A 143 -1.34 -2.46 -13.53
CA TYR A 143 -0.11 -3.12 -13.15
C TYR A 143 -0.34 -4.61 -12.93
N SER A 144 0.50 -5.43 -13.56
CA SER A 144 0.48 -6.88 -13.41
C SER A 144 1.72 -7.33 -12.65
N PRO A 145 1.64 -7.71 -11.36
CA PRO A 145 2.80 -7.90 -10.52
C PRO A 145 3.63 -9.16 -10.89
N THR A 146 4.95 -9.07 -10.74
CA THR A 146 5.91 -10.16 -10.86
C THR A 146 5.59 -11.29 -9.88
N ASN A 147 5.28 -10.93 -8.63
CA ASN A 147 4.95 -11.87 -7.56
C ASN A 147 3.48 -12.33 -7.58
N GLY A 148 2.73 -12.03 -8.65
CA GLY A 148 1.31 -12.36 -8.76
C GLY A 148 0.99 -13.86 -8.66
N SER A 149 1.95 -14.75 -8.94
CA SER A 149 1.77 -16.20 -8.84
C SER A 149 1.51 -16.72 -7.43
N ARG A 150 1.79 -15.92 -6.40
CA ARG A 150 1.58 -16.27 -4.99
C ARG A 150 0.12 -16.52 -4.63
N VAL A 151 -0.81 -15.87 -5.33
CA VAL A 151 -2.26 -16.05 -5.12
C VAL A 151 -2.71 -17.50 -5.29
N LYS A 152 -2.00 -18.29 -6.11
CA LYS A 152 -2.32 -19.71 -6.35
C LYS A 152 -2.26 -20.57 -5.10
N SER A 153 -1.47 -20.16 -4.11
CA SER A 153 -1.32 -20.87 -2.84
C SER A 153 -2.47 -20.61 -1.86
N HIS A 154 -3.28 -19.57 -2.10
CA HIS A 154 -4.38 -19.22 -1.22
C HIS A 154 -5.61 -20.09 -1.51
N SER A 155 -6.25 -20.62 -0.47
CA SER A 155 -7.43 -21.51 -0.56
C SER A 155 -8.60 -20.89 -1.36
N VAL A 156 -8.84 -19.59 -1.17
CA VAL A 156 -9.80 -18.79 -1.95
C VAL A 156 -9.53 -18.85 -3.46
N PHE A 157 -8.29 -18.68 -3.90
CA PHE A 157 -7.95 -18.82 -5.33
C PHE A 157 -8.26 -20.22 -5.85
N VAL A 158 -7.85 -21.25 -5.10
CA VAL A 158 -8.12 -22.66 -5.44
C VAL A 158 -9.62 -22.93 -5.55
N LYS A 159 -10.42 -22.36 -4.64
CA LYS A 159 -11.88 -22.46 -4.64
C LYS A 159 -12.48 -21.79 -5.88
N ILE A 160 -12.02 -20.59 -6.24
CA ILE A 160 -12.50 -19.87 -7.44
C ILE A 160 -12.14 -20.65 -8.71
N ALA A 161 -10.88 -21.09 -8.83
CA ALA A 161 -10.41 -21.86 -9.99
C ALA A 161 -11.20 -23.17 -10.17
N ASN A 162 -11.56 -23.84 -9.08
CA ASN A 162 -12.34 -25.08 -9.11
C ASN A 162 -13.87 -24.90 -9.15
N GLY A 163 -14.39 -23.72 -8.80
CA GLY A 163 -15.82 -23.42 -8.81
C GLY A 163 -16.39 -23.21 -10.21
N SER A 164 -17.71 -23.09 -10.34
CA SER A 164 -18.40 -22.87 -11.63
C SER A 164 -18.70 -21.41 -11.95
N LYS A 165 -18.62 -20.50 -10.96
CA LYS A 165 -18.86 -19.07 -11.16
C LYS A 165 -17.76 -18.45 -12.02
N THR A 166 -18.14 -17.70 -13.04
CA THR A 166 -17.20 -17.05 -13.98
C THR A 166 -16.87 -15.61 -13.62
N ASN A 167 -17.55 -15.00 -12.66
CA ASN A 167 -17.25 -13.69 -12.13
C ASN A 167 -17.78 -13.56 -10.69
N GLY A 168 -17.23 -12.60 -9.96
CA GLY A 168 -17.67 -12.24 -8.62
C GLY A 168 -16.61 -11.43 -7.90
N SER A 169 -16.79 -11.28 -6.59
CA SER A 169 -15.80 -10.76 -5.67
C SER A 169 -15.54 -11.77 -4.57
N ASP A 170 -14.37 -11.69 -3.95
CA ASP A 170 -13.99 -12.48 -2.78
C ASP A 170 -12.98 -11.69 -1.93
N ILE A 171 -12.63 -12.24 -0.78
CA ILE A 171 -11.70 -11.64 0.19
C ILE A 171 -10.62 -12.68 0.49
N PHE A 172 -9.34 -12.29 0.44
CA PHE A 172 -8.31 -13.11 1.06
C PHE A 172 -8.44 -12.99 2.56
N THR A 173 -8.39 -14.10 3.29
CA THR A 173 -8.52 -14.11 4.75
C THR A 173 -7.14 -14.25 5.38
N ASN A 174 -6.88 -13.54 6.49
CA ASN A 174 -5.60 -13.61 7.22
C ASN A 174 -5.42 -14.97 7.92
N THR A 175 -5.14 -16.00 7.13
CA THR A 175 -5.11 -17.40 7.52
C THR A 175 -4.02 -18.12 6.75
N GLY A 176 -3.56 -19.27 7.25
CA GLY A 176 -2.55 -20.09 6.57
C GLY A 176 -1.12 -19.57 6.69
N GLY A 177 -0.29 -19.98 5.74
CA GLY A 177 1.15 -19.68 5.71
C GLY A 177 1.48 -18.31 5.12
N THR A 178 2.77 -18.02 4.99
CA THR A 178 3.29 -16.75 4.51
C THR A 178 2.64 -16.25 3.23
N ALA A 179 2.51 -17.09 2.20
CA ALA A 179 1.95 -16.68 0.92
C ALA A 179 0.45 -16.34 0.99
N SER A 180 -0.31 -16.98 1.91
CA SER A 180 -1.72 -16.63 2.12
C SER A 180 -1.86 -15.28 2.84
N LYS A 181 -1.01 -15.03 3.84
CA LYS A 181 -0.95 -13.72 4.53
C LYS A 181 -0.45 -12.61 3.60
N ASP A 182 0.49 -12.91 2.70
CA ASP A 182 0.94 -12.00 1.66
C ASP A 182 -0.24 -11.53 0.78
N CYS A 183 -1.09 -12.45 0.36
CA CYS A 183 -2.30 -12.11 -0.40
C CYS A 183 -3.29 -11.25 0.41
N TYR A 184 -3.45 -11.53 1.71
CA TYR A 184 -4.29 -10.74 2.61
C TYR A 184 -3.84 -9.27 2.67
N TYR A 185 -2.55 -9.03 2.89
CA TYR A 185 -2.00 -7.68 2.97
C TYR A 185 -1.85 -7.00 1.59
N ALA A 186 -1.79 -7.78 0.51
CA ALA A 186 -1.66 -7.26 -0.84
C ALA A 186 -2.99 -6.79 -1.45
N LEU A 187 -4.05 -7.59 -1.33
CA LEU A 187 -5.33 -7.40 -2.03
C LEU A 187 -6.46 -7.91 -1.12
N HIS A 188 -6.72 -7.21 -0.01
CA HIS A 188 -7.68 -7.66 1.02
C HIS A 188 -9.00 -8.14 0.38
N SER A 189 -9.67 -7.27 -0.39
CA SER A 189 -10.83 -7.62 -1.22
C SER A 189 -10.48 -7.50 -2.70
N PHE A 190 -11.10 -8.32 -3.55
CA PHE A 190 -10.85 -8.26 -4.99
C PHE A 190 -12.04 -8.74 -5.81
N ASN A 191 -12.06 -8.34 -7.08
CA ASN A 191 -12.93 -8.93 -8.11
C ASN A 191 -12.19 -10.06 -8.83
N TYR A 192 -12.93 -11.06 -9.29
CA TYR A 192 -12.38 -12.12 -10.13
C TYR A 192 -13.23 -12.40 -11.37
N SER A 193 -12.59 -12.95 -12.39
CA SER A 193 -13.25 -13.50 -13.56
C SER A 193 -12.56 -14.76 -14.10
N LYS A 194 -13.31 -15.59 -14.83
CA LYS A 194 -12.84 -16.76 -15.56
C LYS A 194 -13.41 -16.75 -16.99
N PRO A 195 -12.64 -17.20 -17.99
CA PRO A 195 -13.15 -17.31 -19.37
C PRO A 195 -14.38 -18.22 -19.50
N THR A 196 -14.40 -19.32 -18.76
CA THR A 196 -15.50 -20.30 -18.75
C THR A 196 -15.67 -20.88 -17.34
N SER A 197 -16.81 -21.52 -17.06
CA SER A 197 -17.08 -22.16 -15.76
C SER A 197 -16.08 -23.27 -15.42
N SER A 198 -15.55 -23.95 -16.44
CA SER A 198 -14.56 -25.03 -16.31
C SER A 198 -13.10 -24.56 -16.35
N SER A 199 -12.84 -23.30 -16.70
CA SER A 199 -11.48 -22.76 -16.78
C SER A 199 -10.80 -22.74 -15.39
N LYS A 200 -9.52 -23.14 -15.37
CA LYS A 200 -8.60 -22.98 -14.23
C LYS A 200 -7.80 -21.68 -14.28
N LEU A 201 -7.90 -20.93 -15.37
CA LEU A 201 -7.40 -19.55 -15.45
C LEU A 201 -8.37 -18.63 -14.72
N VAL A 202 -7.84 -17.92 -13.72
CA VAL A 202 -8.53 -16.91 -12.92
C VAL A 202 -7.81 -15.58 -13.12
N ASN A 203 -8.57 -14.55 -13.45
CA ASN A 203 -8.11 -13.16 -13.42
C ASN A 203 -8.61 -12.53 -12.14
N ILE A 204 -7.71 -12.04 -11.30
CA ILE A 204 -8.00 -11.22 -10.12
C ILE A 204 -7.74 -9.76 -10.51
N SER A 205 -8.63 -8.87 -10.13
CA SER A 205 -8.52 -7.43 -10.36
C SER A 205 -8.97 -6.65 -9.14
N ASP A 206 -8.26 -5.57 -8.85
CA ASP A 206 -8.60 -4.66 -7.76
C ASP A 206 -8.16 -3.23 -8.10
N TYR A 207 -8.75 -2.24 -7.44
CA TYR A 207 -8.23 -0.88 -7.46
C TYR A 207 -7.38 -0.69 -6.21
N TYR A 208 -6.06 -0.64 -6.39
CA TYR A 208 -5.12 -0.57 -5.28
C TYR A 208 -5.10 0.85 -4.71
N ASP A 209 -6.01 1.09 -3.78
CA ASP A 209 -6.14 2.32 -3.03
C ASP A 209 -6.27 2.04 -1.53
N TYR A 210 -6.14 3.10 -0.74
CA TYR A 210 -6.32 3.05 0.70
C TYR A 210 -7.44 4.00 1.10
N ALA A 211 -8.25 3.55 2.05
CA ALA A 211 -9.30 4.33 2.67
C ALA A 211 -9.16 4.24 4.20
N SER A 212 -9.41 5.34 4.89
CA SER A 212 -9.48 5.33 6.35
C SER A 212 -10.60 4.42 6.83
N GLY A 213 -10.33 3.56 7.81
CA GLY A 213 -11.34 2.67 8.39
C GLY A 213 -10.94 2.13 9.75
N ASP A 214 -11.88 1.45 10.41
CA ASP A 214 -11.69 0.84 11.73
C ASP A 214 -11.01 -0.53 11.62
N TYR A 215 -9.76 -0.50 11.17
CA TYR A 215 -8.89 -1.68 11.10
C TYR A 215 -8.11 -1.83 12.41
N ASN A 216 -8.02 -3.05 12.92
CA ASN A 216 -7.32 -3.34 14.17
C ASN A 216 -5.91 -3.92 13.93
N GLY A 217 -4.99 -3.70 14.87
CA GLY A 217 -3.63 -4.24 14.82
C GLY A 217 -2.77 -3.63 13.71
N MET A 218 -1.72 -4.34 13.30
CA MET A 218 -0.76 -3.86 12.30
C MET A 218 -1.39 -3.53 10.95
N GLU A 219 -2.45 -4.25 10.56
CA GLU A 219 -3.21 -3.92 9.35
C GLU A 219 -3.78 -2.51 9.42
N GLY A 220 -4.40 -2.12 10.54
CA GLY A 220 -4.97 -0.78 10.65
C GLY A 220 -3.94 0.32 10.73
N ILE A 221 -2.81 0.05 11.38
CA ILE A 221 -1.67 0.98 11.39
C ILE A 221 -1.15 1.18 9.96
N ALA A 222 -0.92 0.08 9.22
CA ALA A 222 -0.43 0.14 7.85
C ALA A 222 -1.43 0.83 6.91
N VAL A 223 -2.72 0.46 6.95
CA VAL A 223 -3.77 1.06 6.11
C VAL A 223 -3.91 2.56 6.36
N ASN A 224 -3.92 2.99 7.62
CA ASN A 224 -4.01 4.42 7.94
C ASN A 224 -2.76 5.19 7.49
N ALA A 225 -1.57 4.63 7.68
CA ALA A 225 -0.33 5.23 7.18
C ALA A 225 -0.33 5.36 5.65
N MET A 226 -0.78 4.32 4.93
CA MET A 226 -0.83 4.35 3.48
C MET A 226 -1.94 5.26 2.95
N TYR A 227 -3.05 5.39 3.68
CA TYR A 227 -4.09 6.39 3.38
C TYR A 227 -3.51 7.81 3.44
N LEU A 228 -2.74 8.14 4.48
CA LEU A 228 -2.07 9.44 4.60
C LEU A 228 -1.05 9.67 3.48
N ALA A 229 -0.27 8.63 3.13
CA ALA A 229 0.64 8.67 1.99
C ALA A 229 -0.07 8.89 0.65
N GLN A 230 -1.25 8.32 0.49
CA GLN A 230 -2.07 8.56 -0.69
C GLN A 230 -2.58 10.01 -0.72
N GLN A 231 -3.01 10.57 0.42
CA GLN A 231 -3.47 11.96 0.50
C GLN A 231 -2.35 12.97 0.20
N SER A 232 -1.10 12.67 0.59
CA SER A 232 0.04 13.54 0.30
C SER A 232 0.60 13.37 -1.12
N GLY A 233 0.12 12.39 -1.89
CA GLY A 233 0.68 12.03 -3.20
C GLY A 233 2.03 11.29 -3.12
N ALA A 234 2.40 10.79 -1.94
CA ALA A 234 3.57 9.92 -1.76
C ALA A 234 3.41 8.58 -2.51
N ILE A 235 2.17 8.10 -2.55
CA ILE A 235 1.76 6.96 -3.37
C ILE A 235 0.56 7.32 -4.23
N VAL A 236 0.48 6.75 -5.43
CA VAL A 236 -0.61 7.00 -6.38
C VAL A 236 -1.32 5.69 -6.70
N PRO A 237 -2.64 5.58 -6.45
CA PRO A 237 -3.44 4.39 -6.74
C PRO A 237 -3.39 3.94 -8.20
N TYR A 238 -3.74 2.69 -8.47
CA TYR A 238 -3.76 2.11 -9.82
C TYR A 238 -4.59 0.81 -9.85
N ASN A 239 -4.88 0.29 -11.04
CA ASN A 239 -5.56 -1.00 -11.18
C ASN A 239 -4.56 -2.15 -11.10
N VAL A 240 -4.81 -3.14 -10.27
CA VAL A 240 -4.04 -4.39 -10.22
C VAL A 240 -4.73 -5.43 -11.09
N LEU A 241 -3.94 -6.18 -11.87
CA LEU A 241 -4.42 -7.34 -12.63
C LEU A 241 -3.47 -8.53 -12.43
N ILE A 242 -4.00 -9.61 -11.84
CA ILE A 242 -3.28 -10.87 -11.64
C ILE A 242 -3.99 -11.98 -12.42
N SER A 243 -3.36 -12.47 -13.49
CA SER A 243 -3.86 -13.62 -14.26
C SER A 243 -3.04 -14.87 -13.93
N GLN A 244 -3.67 -15.86 -13.30
CA GLN A 244 -2.99 -17.09 -12.87
C GLN A 244 -3.82 -18.34 -13.21
N ARG A 245 -3.13 -19.44 -13.49
CA ARG A 245 -3.74 -20.75 -13.74
C ARG A 245 -3.38 -21.70 -12.60
N LEU A 246 -4.42 -22.33 -12.01
CA LEU A 246 -4.25 -23.45 -11.07
C LEU A 246 -3.73 -24.68 -11.80
#